data_AF-A0A7X7E1T0-F1
#
_entry.id   AF-A0A7X7E1T0-F1
#
_cell.length_a   1.000
_cell.length_b   1.000
_cell.length_c   1.000
_cell.angle_alpha   90.00
_cell.angle_beta   90.00
_cell.angle_gamma   90.00
#
_symmetry.space_group_name_H-M   'P 1'
#
loop_
_entity.id
_entity.type
_entity.pdbx_description
1 polymer ?
#
loop_
_entity_poly.entity_id
_entity_poly.type
_entity_poly.pdbx_seq_one_letter_code
_entity_poly.pdbx_strand_id
1 'polypeptide(L)'
;KKNIITEIPPEIGDLTNLIKLDFSSNRIEALPAEIGKLENLVDLDLRHNRIEALPAEIGNCKKLTFLRMWGNRLTVLTEAVTSLPALKELYLNDNRLTTLPFAITKMKSLIYIDFIGNKLCSIDPKLEAWILKKDKQYKQAQKCW
;
A
#
# COMPACT_ATOMS: atom_id res chain seq x y z
N LYS A 1 -4.22 -10.03 22.65
CA LYS A 1 -4.03 -8.64 23.15
C LYS A 1 -4.15 -7.70 21.95
N LYS A 2 -5.01 -6.68 21.99
CA LYS A 2 -5.03 -5.63 20.95
C LYS A 2 -3.91 -4.63 21.29
N ASN A 3 -2.92 -4.47 20.42
CA ASN A 3 -1.94 -3.40 20.59
C ASN A 3 -2.62 -2.06 20.24
N ILE A 4 -2.29 -1.03 21.02
CA ILE A 4 -2.97 0.27 20.98
C ILE A 4 -2.07 1.38 20.44
N ILE A 5 -1.01 1.03 19.70
CA ILE A 5 -0.12 2.03 19.11
C ILE A 5 -0.95 2.90 18.16
N THR A 6 -0.97 4.21 18.40
CA THR A 6 -1.67 5.20 17.58
C THR A 6 -0.72 5.97 16.68
N GLU A 7 0.56 6.00 17.04
CA GLU A 7 1.58 6.84 16.43
C GLU A 7 2.90 6.07 16.37
N ILE A 8 3.64 6.24 15.27
CA ILE A 8 5.01 5.75 15.14
C ILE A 8 5.94 6.95 15.32
N PRO A 9 6.88 6.90 16.28
CA PRO A 9 7.80 8.00 16.53
C PRO A 9 8.79 8.16 15.35
N PRO A 10 9.24 9.38 15.02
CA PRO A 10 10.15 9.64 13.89
C PRO A 10 11.49 8.88 14.00
N GLU A 11 11.90 8.52 15.21
CA GLU A 11 13.08 7.69 15.51
C GLU A 11 13.02 6.31 14.85
N ILE A 12 11.87 5.86 14.33
CA ILE A 12 11.80 4.68 13.47
C ILE A 12 12.80 4.77 12.30
N GLY A 13 13.05 5.99 11.79
CA GLY A 13 13.96 6.22 10.68
C GLY A 13 15.44 6.00 11.03
N ASP A 14 15.80 5.90 12.30
CA ASP A 14 17.17 5.62 12.73
C ASP A 14 17.51 4.13 12.58
N LEU A 15 16.49 3.27 12.44
CA LEU A 15 16.64 1.83 12.24
C LEU A 15 16.93 1.49 10.77
N THR A 16 17.93 2.16 10.17
CA THR A 16 18.26 2.12 8.73
C THR A 16 18.61 0.72 8.17
N ASN A 17 18.94 -0.23 9.04
CA ASN A 17 19.20 -1.63 8.69
C ASN A 17 17.93 -2.51 8.68
N LEU A 18 16.74 -1.95 8.95
CA LEU A 18 15.49 -2.71 8.92
C LEU A 18 15.20 -3.24 7.52
N ILE A 19 14.94 -4.55 7.47
CA ILE A 19 14.53 -5.27 6.25
C ILE A 19 13.02 -5.53 6.27
N LYS A 20 12.45 -5.75 7.46
CA LYS A 20 11.02 -6.03 7.65
C LYS A 20 10.49 -5.19 8.80
N LEU A 21 9.32 -4.61 8.62
CA LEU A 21 8.64 -3.83 9.64
C LEU A 21 7.16 -4.25 9.69
N ASP A 22 6.72 -4.72 10.86
CA ASP A 22 5.35 -5.15 11.11
C ASP A 22 4.75 -4.27 12.22
N PHE A 23 3.77 -3.48 11.83
CA PHE A 23 2.93 -2.68 12.71
C PHE A 23 1.45 -3.05 12.55
N SER A 24 1.16 -4.24 12.06
CA SER A 24 -0.20 -4.71 11.83
C SER A 24 -1.02 -4.78 13.13
N SER A 25 -2.34 -4.65 13.00
CA SER A 25 -3.30 -4.78 14.10
C SER A 25 -3.10 -3.77 15.24
N ASN A 26 -2.87 -2.51 14.88
CA ASN A 26 -2.75 -1.37 15.78
C ASN A 26 -3.86 -0.33 15.52
N ARG A 27 -3.66 0.91 15.96
CA ARG A 27 -4.57 2.05 15.73
C ARG A 27 -3.84 3.20 15.06
N ILE A 28 -2.78 2.91 14.31
CA ILE A 28 -1.92 3.92 13.69
C ILE A 28 -2.71 4.72 12.67
N GLU A 29 -2.64 6.05 12.77
CA GLU A 29 -3.39 6.97 11.90
C GLU A 29 -2.51 7.51 10.76
N ALA A 30 -1.20 7.60 10.98
CA ALA A 30 -0.23 8.03 9.97
C ALA A 30 1.16 7.42 10.21
N LEU A 31 1.96 7.33 9.16
CA LEU A 31 3.40 7.08 9.28
C LEU A 31 4.16 8.41 9.31
N PRO A 32 5.25 8.52 10.08
CA PRO A 32 6.16 9.65 10.00
C PRO A 32 6.89 9.67 8.64
N ALA A 33 7.30 10.85 8.19
CA ALA A 33 8.08 11.03 6.95
C ALA A 33 9.41 10.24 6.99
N GLU A 34 9.94 10.04 8.19
CA GLU A 34 11.15 9.29 8.48
C GLU A 34 11.08 7.81 8.07
N ILE A 35 9.90 7.27 7.75
CA ILE A 35 9.78 5.96 7.11
C ILE A 35 10.63 5.87 5.83
N GLY A 36 10.79 6.99 5.12
CA GLY A 36 11.61 7.08 3.91
C GLY A 36 13.12 6.90 4.15
N LYS A 37 13.60 6.96 5.39
CA LYS A 37 15.00 6.67 5.75
C LYS A 37 15.29 5.16 5.75
N LEU A 38 14.26 4.31 5.74
CA LEU A 38 14.40 2.85 5.74
C LEU A 38 14.68 2.31 4.34
N GLU A 39 15.79 2.72 3.73
CA GLU A 39 16.16 2.35 2.35
C GLU A 39 16.37 0.84 2.16
N ASN A 40 16.66 0.11 3.25
CA ASN A 40 16.81 -1.34 3.26
C ASN A 40 15.50 -2.12 3.41
N LEU A 41 14.37 -1.43 3.63
CA LEU A 41 13.09 -2.06 3.89
C LEU A 41 12.58 -2.81 2.65
N VAL A 42 12.27 -4.09 2.84
CA VAL A 42 11.78 -5.01 1.81
C VAL A 42 10.31 -5.37 2.04
N ASP A 43 9.91 -5.49 3.30
CA ASP A 43 8.55 -5.89 3.70
C ASP A 43 7.98 -4.90 4.72
N LEU A 44 6.85 -4.28 4.39
CA LEU A 44 6.11 -3.38 5.27
C LEU A 44 4.68 -3.89 5.44
N ASP A 45 4.35 -4.31 6.67
CA ASP A 45 3.02 -4.75 7.06
C ASP A 45 2.36 -3.73 8.00
N LEU A 46 1.29 -3.11 7.49
CA LEU A 46 0.52 -2.07 8.17
C LEU A 46 -0.97 -2.42 8.23
N ARG A 47 -1.32 -3.70 8.02
CA ARG A 47 -2.71 -4.16 7.95
C ARG A 47 -3.46 -3.88 9.24
N HIS A 48 -4.77 -3.70 9.15
CA HIS A 48 -5.63 -3.46 10.32
C HIS A 48 -5.17 -2.29 11.18
N ASN A 49 -4.99 -1.12 10.56
CA ASN A 49 -4.73 0.15 11.22
C ASN A 49 -5.83 1.16 10.84
N ARG A 50 -5.56 2.45 11.05
CA ARG A 50 -6.48 3.56 10.72
C ARG A 50 -5.85 4.53 9.73
N ILE A 51 -4.85 4.08 8.97
CA ILE A 51 -4.04 4.93 8.10
C ILE A 51 -4.91 5.50 6.98
N GLU A 52 -4.90 6.82 6.83
CA GLU A 52 -5.69 7.53 5.81
C GLU A 52 -4.87 7.87 4.55
N ALA A 53 -3.56 8.05 4.71
CA ALA A 53 -2.60 8.27 3.63
C ALA A 53 -1.20 7.78 4.02
N LEU A 54 -0.38 7.47 3.02
CA LEU A 54 1.05 7.25 3.20
C LEU A 54 1.81 8.58 2.98
N PRO A 55 2.92 8.84 3.70
CA PRO A 55 3.78 9.98 3.42
C PRO A 55 4.45 9.82 2.05
N ALA A 56 4.76 10.92 1.37
CA ALA A 56 5.40 10.89 0.04
C ALA A 56 6.79 10.22 0.09
N GLU A 57 7.45 10.32 1.24
CA GLU A 57 8.75 9.76 1.56
C GLU A 57 8.78 8.23 1.49
N ILE A 58 7.62 7.54 1.51
CA ILE A 58 7.58 6.10 1.25
C ILE A 58 8.23 5.72 -0.09
N GLY A 59 8.23 6.66 -1.06
CA GLY A 59 8.89 6.50 -2.34
C GLY A 59 10.41 6.31 -2.23
N ASN A 60 11.03 6.64 -1.10
CA ASN A 60 12.47 6.45 -0.85
C ASN A 60 12.84 5.02 -0.45
N CYS A 61 11.87 4.19 -0.04
CA CYS A 61 12.09 2.78 0.29
C CYS A 61 12.28 1.93 -0.99
N LYS A 62 13.38 2.17 -1.73
CA LYS A 62 13.58 1.63 -3.09
C LYS A 62 13.62 0.10 -3.16
N LYS A 63 13.89 -0.59 -2.04
CA LYS A 63 13.90 -2.05 -1.93
C LYS A 63 12.55 -2.65 -1.54
N LEU A 64 11.54 -1.82 -1.26
CA LEU A 64 10.24 -2.28 -0.79
C LEU A 64 9.58 -3.14 -1.87
N THR A 65 9.35 -4.40 -1.51
CA THR A 65 8.87 -5.46 -2.41
C THR A 65 7.43 -5.86 -2.06
N PHE A 66 7.11 -5.87 -0.76
CA PHE A 66 5.79 -6.21 -0.24
C PHE A 66 5.26 -5.05 0.58
N LEU A 67 4.11 -4.50 0.17
CA LEU A 67 3.40 -3.47 0.92
C LEU A 67 2.00 -3.96 1.24
N ARG A 68 1.74 -4.21 2.52
CA ARG A 68 0.43 -4.69 2.97
C ARG A 68 -0.28 -3.63 3.79
N MET A 69 -1.39 -3.13 3.24
CA MET A 69 -2.15 -1.99 3.75
C MET A 69 -3.64 -2.32 3.95
N TRP A 70 -4.05 -3.59 3.85
CA TRP A 70 -5.46 -3.91 3.90
C TRP A 70 -6.11 -3.71 5.27
N GLY A 71 -7.40 -3.39 5.28
CA GLY A 71 -8.13 -3.06 6.52
C GLY A 71 -7.69 -1.74 7.13
N ASN A 72 -7.42 -0.73 6.31
CA ASN A 72 -7.10 0.65 6.71
C ASN A 72 -8.21 1.62 6.29
N ARG A 73 -7.91 2.92 6.25
CA ARG A 73 -8.85 3.99 5.87
C ARG A 73 -8.37 4.78 4.66
N LEU A 74 -7.46 4.21 3.85
CA LEU A 74 -6.85 4.90 2.72
C LEU A 74 -7.92 5.44 1.78
N THR A 75 -7.91 6.76 1.53
CA THR A 75 -8.83 7.42 0.58
C THR A 75 -8.17 7.65 -0.78
N VAL A 76 -6.84 7.73 -0.80
CA VAL A 76 -6.02 7.89 -2.00
C VAL A 76 -4.76 7.03 -1.91
N LEU A 77 -4.30 6.51 -3.05
CA LEU A 77 -2.97 5.95 -3.18
C LEU A 77 -2.03 7.04 -3.69
N THR A 78 -1.07 7.46 -2.87
CA THR A 78 -0.10 8.50 -3.24
C THR A 78 0.77 8.07 -4.43
N GLU A 79 1.10 9.02 -5.32
CA GLU A 79 1.96 8.77 -6.50
C GLU A 79 3.33 8.17 -6.13
N ALA A 80 3.84 8.46 -4.93
CA ALA A 80 5.07 7.88 -4.40
C ALA A 80 5.07 6.34 -4.45
N VAL A 81 3.96 5.68 -4.13
CA VAL A 81 3.85 4.21 -4.20
C VAL A 81 4.00 3.72 -5.64
N THR A 82 3.45 4.47 -6.60
CA THR A 82 3.56 4.13 -8.04
C THR A 82 4.96 4.31 -8.62
N SER A 83 5.85 4.96 -7.87
CA SER A 83 7.26 5.17 -8.24
C SER A 83 8.22 4.14 -7.63
N LEU A 84 7.72 3.21 -6.81
CA LEU A 84 8.54 2.20 -6.15
C LEU A 84 9.05 1.18 -7.17
N PRO A 85 10.39 1.10 -7.40
CA PRO A 85 10.93 0.31 -8.50
C PRO A 85 10.89 -1.20 -8.25
N ALA A 86 10.91 -1.62 -6.98
CA ALA A 86 10.97 -3.02 -6.58
C ALA A 86 9.63 -3.62 -6.14
N LEU A 87 8.55 -2.82 -6.06
CA LEU A 87 7.28 -3.28 -5.49
C LEU A 87 6.65 -4.38 -6.37
N LYS A 88 6.43 -5.55 -5.76
CA LYS A 88 5.88 -6.74 -6.44
C LYS A 88 4.44 -7.00 -6.03
N GLU A 89 4.13 -6.83 -4.75
CA GLU A 89 2.82 -7.13 -4.18
C GLU A 89 2.31 -5.95 -3.37
N LEU A 90 1.09 -5.50 -3.72
CA LEU A 90 0.42 -4.37 -3.11
C LEU A 90 -0.98 -4.77 -2.66
N TYR A 91 -1.18 -4.86 -1.34
CA TYR A 91 -2.47 -5.23 -0.75
C TYR A 91 -3.18 -4.01 -0.20
N LEU A 92 -4.22 -3.55 -0.88
CA LEU A 92 -5.03 -2.38 -0.58
C LEU A 92 -6.49 -2.73 -0.30
N ASN A 93 -6.87 -4.01 -0.24
CA ASN A 93 -8.25 -4.42 0.01
C ASN A 93 -8.80 -3.85 1.34
N ASP A 94 -10.11 -3.72 1.43
CA ASP A 94 -10.80 -3.23 2.62
C ASP A 94 -10.28 -1.86 3.09
N ASN A 95 -10.27 -0.90 2.16
CA ASN A 95 -9.92 0.50 2.38
C ASN A 95 -11.07 1.42 1.91
N ARG A 96 -10.78 2.70 1.66
CA ARG A 96 -11.78 3.71 1.23
C ARG A 96 -11.37 4.41 -0.07
N LEU A 97 -10.51 3.77 -0.88
CA LEU A 97 -10.01 4.33 -2.13
C LEU A 97 -11.18 4.61 -3.07
N THR A 98 -11.23 5.81 -3.61
CA THR A 98 -12.23 6.20 -4.61
C THR A 98 -11.69 6.14 -6.03
N THR A 99 -10.36 6.18 -6.18
CA THR A 99 -9.65 6.03 -7.45
C THR A 99 -8.37 5.23 -7.26
N LEU A 100 -7.85 4.70 -8.36
CA LEU A 100 -6.50 4.16 -8.45
C LEU A 100 -5.71 4.96 -9.50
N PRO A 101 -4.47 5.40 -9.20
CA PRO A 101 -3.69 6.18 -10.14
C PRO A 101 -3.31 5.33 -11.36
N PHE A 102 -3.54 5.88 -12.56
CA PHE A 102 -3.19 5.21 -13.83
C PHE A 102 -1.70 4.82 -13.92
N ALA A 103 -0.83 5.52 -13.18
CA ALA A 103 0.59 5.23 -13.06
C ALA A 103 0.90 3.80 -12.58
N ILE A 104 -0.02 3.13 -11.87
CA ILE A 104 0.11 1.70 -11.50
C ILE A 104 0.41 0.82 -12.73
N THR A 105 -0.18 1.14 -13.88
CA THR A 105 0.03 0.38 -15.13
C THR A 105 1.49 0.40 -15.61
N LYS A 106 2.29 1.37 -15.16
CA LYS A 106 3.71 1.53 -15.51
C LYS A 106 4.65 0.81 -14.55
N MET A 107 4.14 0.26 -13.45
CA MET A 107 4.95 -0.44 -12.45
C MET A 107 5.41 -1.80 -12.99
N LYS A 108 6.64 -1.84 -13.52
CA LYS A 108 7.19 -3.03 -14.20
C LYS A 108 7.31 -4.25 -13.28
N SER A 109 7.60 -4.01 -11.99
CA SER A 109 7.81 -5.06 -11.00
C SER A 109 6.51 -5.59 -10.38
N LEU A 110 5.40 -4.82 -10.50
CA LEU A 110 4.15 -5.17 -9.86
C LEU A 110 3.52 -6.38 -10.55
N ILE A 111 3.32 -7.43 -9.75
CA ILE A 111 2.76 -8.71 -10.20
C ILE A 111 1.40 -8.98 -9.57
N TYR A 112 1.14 -8.43 -8.38
CA TYR A 112 -0.10 -8.62 -7.65
C TYR A 112 -0.57 -7.30 -7.04
N ILE A 113 -1.86 -7.01 -7.21
CA ILE A 113 -2.55 -5.93 -6.52
C ILE A 113 -3.93 -6.43 -6.12
N ASP A 114 -4.27 -6.24 -4.85
CA ASP A 114 -5.63 -6.44 -4.37
C ASP A 114 -6.18 -5.10 -3.87
N PHE A 115 -7.34 -4.70 -4.34
CA PHE A 115 -8.03 -3.48 -3.95
C PHE A 115 -9.52 -3.73 -3.73
N ILE A 116 -9.95 -4.99 -3.61
CA ILE A 116 -11.34 -5.36 -3.37
C ILE A 116 -11.83 -4.75 -2.05
N GLY A 117 -13.11 -4.38 -1.96
CA GLY A 117 -13.65 -3.77 -0.73
C GLY A 117 -13.23 -2.30 -0.53
N ASN A 118 -12.86 -1.61 -1.61
CA ASN A 118 -12.71 -0.15 -1.65
C ASN A 118 -14.00 0.53 -2.13
N LYS A 119 -13.98 1.85 -2.28
CA LYS A 119 -15.11 2.68 -2.74
C LYS A 119 -14.91 3.15 -4.17
N LEU A 120 -14.31 2.30 -5.02
CA LEU A 120 -14.08 2.65 -6.41
C LEU A 120 -15.44 2.73 -7.11
N CYS A 121 -15.73 3.83 -7.79
CA CYS A 121 -16.97 3.99 -8.57
C CYS A 121 -16.75 3.78 -10.07
N SER A 122 -15.54 4.09 -10.55
CA SER A 122 -15.07 3.80 -11.90
C SER A 122 -13.54 3.63 -11.88
N ILE A 123 -13.03 2.78 -12.76
CA ILE A 123 -11.62 2.50 -13.02
C ILE A 123 -11.48 2.73 -14.51
N ASP A 124 -10.39 3.39 -14.90
CA ASP A 124 -10.06 3.58 -16.31
C ASP A 124 -10.04 2.22 -17.04
N PRO A 125 -10.71 2.06 -18.20
CA PRO A 125 -10.80 0.77 -18.88
C PRO A 125 -9.44 0.13 -19.23
N LYS A 126 -8.39 0.94 -19.44
CA LYS A 126 -7.04 0.41 -19.68
C LYS A 126 -6.42 -0.10 -18.38
N LEU A 127 -6.68 0.56 -17.24
CA LEU A 127 -6.29 0.06 -15.93
C LEU A 127 -7.05 -1.24 -15.59
N GLU A 128 -8.35 -1.30 -15.86
CA GLU A 128 -9.14 -2.52 -15.71
C GLU A 128 -8.59 -3.68 -16.56
N ALA A 129 -8.32 -3.44 -17.84
CA ALA A 129 -7.73 -4.43 -18.73
C ALA A 129 -6.32 -4.87 -18.27
N TRP A 130 -5.56 -3.96 -17.66
CA TRP A 130 -4.25 -4.28 -17.07
C TRP A 130 -4.41 -5.19 -15.84
N ILE A 131 -5.37 -4.91 -14.96
CA ILE A 131 -5.67 -5.71 -13.76
C ILE A 131 -6.10 -7.13 -14.15
N LEU A 132 -7.03 -7.27 -15.11
CA LEU A 132 -7.53 -8.56 -15.61
C LEU A 132 -6.44 -9.49 -16.18
N LYS A 133 -5.32 -8.93 -16.65
CA LYS A 133 -4.17 -9.69 -17.15
C LYS A 133 -3.26 -10.17 -16.03
N LYS A 134 -3.20 -9.44 -14.91
CA LYS A 134 -2.28 -9.68 -13.80
C LYS A 134 -2.89 -10.52 -12.69
N ASP A 135 -4.18 -10.34 -12.41
CA ASP A 135 -4.86 -11.03 -11.33
C ASP A 135 -5.94 -12.00 -11.85
N LYS A 136 -5.78 -13.30 -11.52
CA LYS A 136 -6.77 -14.33 -11.82
C LYS A 136 -8.00 -14.24 -10.90
N GLN A 137 -7.87 -13.66 -9.70
CA GLN A 137 -8.96 -13.51 -8.73
C GLN A 137 -9.92 -12.38 -9.12
N TYR A 138 -9.42 -11.28 -9.70
CA TYR A 138 -10.25 -10.21 -10.27
C TYR A 138 -11.28 -10.70 -11.29
N LYS A 139 -10.99 -11.79 -12.03
CA LYS A 139 -11.96 -12.41 -12.96
C LYS A 139 -13.21 -12.98 -12.27
N GLN A 140 -13.11 -13.34 -10.99
CA GLN A 140 -14.20 -13.95 -10.21
C GLN A 140 -14.99 -12.91 -9.40
N ALA A 141 -14.38 -11.75 -9.10
CA ALA A 141 -15.00 -10.67 -8.33
C ALA A 141 -15.96 -9.79 -9.15
N GLN A 142 -16.44 -10.27 -10.30
CA GLN A 142 -17.49 -9.60 -11.10
C GLN A 142 -18.83 -9.63 -10.36
N LYS A 143 -19.00 -8.74 -9.38
CA LYS A 143 -20.29 -8.30 -8.86
C LYS A 143 -20.09 -6.95 -8.18
N CYS A 144 -20.30 -5.92 -8.98
CA CYS A 144 -20.49 -4.52 -8.60
C CYS A 144 -19.41 -3.91 -7.69
N TRP A 145 -18.69 -2.94 -8.28
CA TRP A 145 -18.23 -1.71 -7.65
C TRP A 145 -18.88 -1.39 -6.29
#